data_AF-A0A815ZUP3-F1
#
_entry.id   AF-A0A815ZUP3-F1
#
_cell.length_a   1.000
_cell.length_b   1.000
_cell.length_c   1.000
_cell.angle_alpha   90.00
_cell.angle_beta   90.00
_cell.angle_gamma   90.00
#
_symmetry.space_group_name_H-M   'P 1'
#
loop_
_entity.id
_entity.type
_entity.pdbx_description
1 polymer ?
#
loop_
_entity_poly.entity_id
_entity_poly.type
_entity_poly.pdbx_seq_one_letter_code
_entity_poly.pdbx_strand_id
1 'polypeptide(L)'
;MLPVWLLIVVFVSIHGQQSSPWIGTFKTDNTCNQQLCCCLNRNVKISEQDANHLKLSAPLAGQCGSEKEIEMQVVKPTGYTTIIYLGGQPFAIKLSADSKTIILDNGVHPECSGKAVRNSVSGMTTSTNYYYLYCIMITSIALLIRQS
;
A
#
# COMPACT_ATOMS: atom_id res chain seq x y z
N MET A 1 6.30 57.51 -8.99
CA MET A 1 6.98 56.31 -9.51
C MET A 1 7.34 55.44 -8.31
N LEU A 2 6.52 54.42 -8.01
CA LEU A 2 6.73 53.50 -6.88
C LEU A 2 7.36 52.20 -7.39
N PRO A 3 8.31 51.60 -6.65
CA PRO A 3 9.12 50.51 -7.16
C PRO A 3 8.39 49.17 -7.01
N VAL A 4 8.31 48.43 -8.12
CA VAL A 4 7.79 47.07 -8.23
C VAL A 4 8.79 46.11 -7.57
N TRP A 5 8.67 45.89 -6.26
CA TRP A 5 9.49 44.93 -5.54
C TRP A 5 8.80 43.58 -5.41
N LEU A 6 9.43 42.58 -6.05
CA LEU A 6 9.52 41.17 -5.67
C LEU A 6 8.22 40.46 -5.22
N LEU A 7 7.53 39.83 -6.19
CA LEU A 7 6.70 38.67 -5.93
C LEU A 7 7.60 37.44 -5.80
N ILE A 8 7.95 37.06 -4.57
CA ILE A 8 8.54 35.74 -4.28
C ILE A 8 7.40 34.72 -4.32
N VAL A 9 7.24 34.03 -5.46
CA VAL A 9 6.35 32.87 -5.57
C VAL A 9 7.05 31.69 -4.91
N VAL A 10 6.71 31.42 -3.65
CA VAL A 10 7.15 30.21 -2.95
C VAL A 10 6.33 29.03 -3.46
N PHE A 11 6.90 28.22 -4.36
CA PHE A 11 6.34 26.92 -4.72
C PHE A 11 6.57 25.94 -3.57
N VAL A 12 5.64 25.91 -2.61
CA VAL A 12 5.58 24.84 -1.61
C VAL A 12 5.16 23.56 -2.35
N SER A 13 6.13 22.71 -2.69
CA SER A 13 5.86 21.39 -3.25
C SER A 13 5.31 20.49 -2.14
N ILE A 14 3.98 20.37 -2.07
CA ILE A 14 3.30 19.44 -1.18
C ILE A 14 3.56 18.03 -1.72
N HIS A 15 4.64 17.39 -1.27
CA HIS A 15 4.88 15.98 -1.50
C HIS A 15 3.90 15.20 -0.63
N GLY A 16 2.71 14.93 -1.17
CA GLY A 16 1.84 13.92 -0.56
C GLY A 16 2.64 12.63 -0.46
N GLN A 17 2.87 12.11 0.75
CA GLN A 17 3.42 10.78 0.94
C GLN A 17 2.43 9.78 0.31
N GLN A 18 2.70 9.39 -0.92
CA GLN A 18 1.94 8.36 -1.60
C GLN A 18 2.30 7.03 -0.91
N SER A 19 1.39 6.51 -0.08
CA SER A 19 1.61 5.22 0.54
C SER A 19 1.79 4.16 -0.55
N SER A 20 2.67 3.18 -0.32
CA SER A 20 2.89 2.08 -1.26
C SER A 20 1.56 1.44 -1.67
N PRO A 21 1.32 1.19 -2.98
CA PRO A 21 0.08 0.57 -3.45
C PRO A 21 -0.13 -0.83 -2.87
N TRP A 22 0.92 -1.44 -2.35
CA TRP A 22 0.88 -2.75 -1.70
C TRP A 22 0.23 -2.74 -0.31
N ILE A 23 0.24 -1.60 0.39
CA ILE A 23 -0.27 -1.51 1.77
C ILE A 23 -1.79 -1.68 1.78
N GLY A 24 -2.29 -2.57 2.63
CA GLY A 24 -3.72 -2.83 2.80
C GLY A 24 -4.04 -4.23 3.31
N THR A 25 -5.33 -4.54 3.41
CA THR A 25 -5.83 -5.86 3.77
C THR A 25 -6.47 -6.51 2.55
N PHE A 26 -6.12 -7.76 2.26
CA PHE A 26 -6.58 -8.53 1.11
C PHE A 26 -7.20 -9.83 1.60
N LYS A 27 -8.45 -10.07 1.20
CA LYS A 27 -9.15 -11.31 1.49
C LYS A 27 -8.73 -12.38 0.50
N THR A 28 -8.20 -13.50 0.98
CA THR A 28 -7.79 -14.62 0.12
C THR A 28 -9.02 -15.25 -0.53
N ASP A 29 -8.88 -15.71 -1.77
CA ASP A 29 -9.81 -16.66 -2.36
C ASP A 29 -9.37 -18.10 -2.04
N ASN A 30 -10.32 -19.03 -2.08
CA ASN A 30 -10.08 -20.43 -1.74
C ASN A 30 -9.45 -21.20 -2.91
N THR A 31 -8.59 -20.57 -3.70
CA THR A 31 -7.97 -21.18 -4.90
C THR A 31 -6.76 -22.05 -4.57
N CYS A 32 -6.08 -21.80 -3.46
CA CYS A 32 -4.98 -22.65 -2.98
C CYS A 32 -5.52 -23.97 -2.42
N ASN A 33 -4.94 -25.10 -2.87
CA ASN A 33 -5.35 -26.43 -2.43
C ASN A 33 -4.82 -26.75 -1.02
N GLN A 34 -5.64 -26.50 -0.01
CA GLN A 34 -5.29 -26.74 1.40
C GLN A 34 -5.04 -28.21 1.75
N GLN A 35 -5.44 -29.17 0.92
CA GLN A 35 -5.17 -30.59 1.18
C GLN A 35 -3.72 -30.96 0.85
N LEU A 36 -3.09 -30.24 -0.08
CA LEU A 36 -1.73 -30.50 -0.55
C LEU A 36 -0.73 -29.44 -0.09
N CYS A 37 -1.20 -28.21 0.14
CA CYS A 37 -0.36 -27.04 0.30
C CYS A 37 -0.55 -26.36 1.65
N CYS A 38 0.45 -25.57 2.02
CA CYS A 38 0.32 -24.59 3.08
C CYS A 38 -0.14 -23.25 2.49
N CYS A 39 -1.40 -22.89 2.72
CA CYS A 39 -2.07 -21.78 2.06
C CYS A 39 -2.22 -20.58 3.01
N LEU A 40 -2.08 -19.37 2.47
CA LEU A 40 -2.58 -18.17 3.15
C LEU A 40 -4.11 -18.26 3.25
N ASN A 41 -4.67 -17.88 4.40
CA ASN A 41 -6.09 -18.01 4.70
C ASN A 41 -6.70 -16.66 5.13
N ARG A 42 -8.03 -16.54 5.04
CA ARG A 42 -8.84 -15.39 5.46
C ARG A 42 -8.36 -14.05 4.89
N ASN A 43 -7.47 -13.35 5.60
CA ASN A 43 -7.01 -12.01 5.28
C ASN A 43 -5.48 -11.95 5.35
N VAL A 44 -4.87 -11.43 4.29
CA VAL A 44 -3.47 -11.02 4.23
C VAL A 44 -3.41 -9.52 4.51
N LYS A 45 -2.67 -9.12 5.53
CA LYS A 45 -2.40 -7.72 5.84
C LYS A 45 -0.99 -7.37 5.40
N ILE A 46 -0.85 -6.28 4.64
CA ILE A 46 0.42 -5.70 4.25
C ILE A 46 0.50 -4.32 4.86
N SER A 47 1.50 -4.08 5.70
CA SER A 47 1.77 -2.78 6.33
C SER A 47 3.19 -2.32 6.05
N GLU A 48 3.43 -1.03 6.20
CA GLU A 48 4.80 -0.50 6.19
C GLU A 48 5.54 -0.97 7.44
N GLN A 49 6.78 -1.44 7.26
CA GLN A 49 7.69 -1.78 8.36
C GLN A 49 8.76 -0.70 8.49
N ASP A 50 9.38 -0.33 7.37
CA ASP A 50 10.35 0.76 7.26
C ASP A 50 10.35 1.33 5.83
N ALA A 51 11.29 2.23 5.52
CA ALA A 51 11.38 2.88 4.22
C ALA A 51 11.50 1.89 3.04
N ASN A 52 12.19 0.76 3.25
CA ASN A 52 12.55 -0.22 2.24
C ASN A 52 11.82 -1.56 2.39
N HIS A 53 11.04 -1.75 3.44
CA HIS A 53 10.38 -3.02 3.72
C HIS A 53 8.90 -2.89 4.09
N LEU A 54 8.15 -3.91 3.67
CA LEU A 54 6.77 -4.15 4.05
C LEU A 54 6.73 -5.36 4.99
N LYS A 55 5.82 -5.32 5.95
CA LYS A 55 5.44 -6.46 6.78
C LYS A 55 4.18 -7.09 6.19
N LEU A 56 4.26 -8.36 5.84
CA LEU A 56 3.12 -9.18 5.47
C LEU A 56 2.75 -10.07 6.65
N SER A 57 1.48 -10.04 7.06
CA SER A 57 0.93 -10.98 8.04
C SER A 57 -0.33 -11.66 7.52
N ALA A 58 -0.46 -12.95 7.80
CA ALA A 58 -1.62 -13.73 7.37
C ALA A 58 -1.72 -15.03 8.19
N PRO A 59 -2.93 -15.52 8.50
CA PRO A 59 -3.08 -16.87 9.01
C PRO A 59 -2.81 -17.89 7.90
N LEU A 60 -2.23 -19.02 8.29
CA LEU A 60 -2.01 -20.17 7.43
C LEU A 60 -3.09 -21.24 7.63
N ALA A 61 -3.38 -22.00 6.58
CA ALA A 61 -4.25 -23.17 6.61
C ALA A 61 -3.76 -24.30 5.70
N GLY A 62 -4.27 -25.51 5.90
CA GLY A 62 -3.90 -26.70 5.13
C GLY A 62 -2.79 -27.51 5.78
N GLN A 63 -1.82 -27.99 4.99
CA GLN A 63 -0.73 -28.88 5.42
C GLN A 63 0.38 -28.17 6.24
N CYS A 64 0.07 -27.04 6.89
CA CYS A 64 1.00 -26.27 7.71
C CYS A 64 1.16 -26.79 9.15
N GLY A 65 0.50 -27.90 9.50
CA GLY A 65 0.53 -28.52 10.83
C GLY A 65 -0.33 -27.84 11.90
N SER A 66 -0.72 -26.57 11.75
CA SER A 66 -1.71 -25.85 12.59
C SER A 66 -2.07 -24.48 12.01
N GLU A 67 -3.24 -23.92 12.37
CA GLU A 67 -3.60 -22.54 12.04
C GLU A 67 -2.65 -21.59 12.80
N LYS A 68 -1.64 -21.06 12.12
CA LYS A 68 -0.64 -20.14 12.68
C LYS A 68 -0.62 -18.86 11.85
N GLU A 69 -0.43 -17.73 12.51
CA GLU A 69 -0.13 -16.49 11.81
C GLU A 69 1.34 -16.48 11.37
N ILE A 70 1.59 -16.19 10.10
CA ILE A 70 2.92 -15.84 9.63
C ILE A 70 3.11 -14.34 9.69
N GLU A 71 4.33 -13.93 9.99
CA GLU A 71 4.81 -12.59 9.77
C GLU A 71 6.10 -12.66 8.97
N MET A 72 6.16 -11.94 7.86
CA MET A 72 7.35 -11.89 7.02
C MET A 72 7.65 -10.48 6.57
N GLN A 73 8.95 -10.19 6.50
CA GLN A 73 9.47 -8.97 5.92
C GLN A 73 9.69 -9.17 4.43
N VAL A 74 9.16 -8.26 3.62
CA VAL A 74 9.28 -8.26 2.17
C VAL A 74 9.90 -6.94 1.75
N VAL A 75 10.90 -6.99 0.87
CA VAL A 75 11.47 -5.77 0.29
C VAL A 75 10.37 -5.02 -0.47
N LYS A 76 10.23 -3.72 -0.21
CA LYS A 76 9.24 -2.84 -0.84
C LYS A 76 9.46 -2.89 -2.36
N PRO A 77 8.49 -3.41 -3.15
CA PRO A 77 8.69 -3.55 -4.57
C PRO A 77 8.69 -2.19 -5.26
N THR A 78 9.58 -2.01 -6.25
CA THR A 78 9.57 -0.83 -7.13
C THR A 78 8.52 -0.92 -8.24
N GLY A 79 7.90 -2.10 -8.41
CA GLY A 79 6.87 -2.36 -9.40
C GLY A 79 5.74 -3.24 -8.87
N TYR A 80 5.16 -4.03 -9.76
CA TYR A 80 3.97 -4.85 -9.51
C TYR A 80 4.28 -6.31 -9.19
N THR A 81 5.55 -6.69 -9.09
CA THR A 81 5.96 -8.07 -8.81
C THR A 81 7.07 -8.10 -7.78
N THR A 82 7.02 -9.07 -6.87
CA THR A 82 8.11 -9.41 -5.94
C THR A 82 8.17 -10.92 -5.70
N ILE A 83 9.21 -11.40 -5.05
CA ILE A 83 9.39 -12.82 -4.71
C ILE A 83 9.45 -12.95 -3.19
N ILE A 84 8.72 -13.91 -2.65
CA ILE A 84 8.84 -14.34 -1.25
C ILE A 84 9.18 -15.82 -1.17
N TYR A 85 9.66 -16.25 -0.01
CA TYR A 85 9.91 -17.65 0.27
C TYR A 85 8.98 -18.15 1.38
N LEU A 86 8.17 -19.16 1.07
CA LEU A 86 7.28 -19.83 2.02
C LEU A 86 7.71 -21.30 2.09
N GLY A 87 8.08 -21.77 3.28
CA GLY A 87 8.57 -23.15 3.43
C GLY A 87 9.81 -23.47 2.58
N GLY A 88 10.64 -22.47 2.29
CA GLY A 88 11.83 -22.60 1.43
C GLY A 88 11.56 -22.60 -0.07
N GLN A 89 10.30 -22.54 -0.50
CA GLN A 89 9.93 -22.47 -1.91
C GLN A 89 9.70 -21.02 -2.35
N PRO A 90 10.14 -20.62 -3.56
CA PRO A 90 9.90 -19.29 -4.08
C PRO A 90 8.46 -19.15 -4.60
N PHE A 91 7.82 -18.05 -4.24
CA PHE A 91 6.52 -17.64 -4.78
C PHE A 91 6.65 -16.23 -5.38
N ALA A 92 6.13 -16.05 -6.59
CA ALA A 92 6.00 -14.72 -7.18
C ALA A 92 4.69 -14.08 -6.70
N ILE A 93 4.79 -12.93 -6.05
CA ILE A 93 3.64 -12.11 -5.70
C ILE A 93 3.46 -11.03 -6.77
N LYS A 94 2.27 -10.96 -7.37
CA LYS A 94 1.91 -9.99 -8.40
C LYS A 94 0.75 -9.12 -7.91
N LEU A 95 0.91 -7.81 -7.91
CA LEU A 95 -0.14 -6.83 -7.63
C LEU A 95 -0.75 -6.34 -8.95
N SER A 96 -2.08 -6.28 -9.03
CA SER A 96 -2.76 -5.70 -10.19
C SER A 96 -2.46 -4.20 -10.33
N ALA A 97 -2.49 -3.68 -11.56
CA ALA A 97 -2.23 -2.25 -11.83
C ALA A 97 -3.16 -1.31 -11.04
N ASP A 98 -4.42 -1.73 -10.84
CA ASP A 98 -5.42 -1.01 -10.03
C ASP A 98 -5.28 -1.22 -8.51
N SER A 99 -4.24 -1.95 -8.09
CA SER A 99 -3.92 -2.30 -6.70
C SER A 99 -5.01 -3.10 -5.97
N LYS A 100 -6.00 -3.67 -6.66
CA LYS A 100 -7.12 -4.39 -6.01
C LYS A 100 -6.87 -5.88 -5.80
N THR A 101 -5.95 -6.49 -6.53
CA THR A 101 -5.75 -7.93 -6.51
C THR A 101 -4.29 -8.27 -6.32
N ILE A 102 -4.02 -9.22 -5.44
CA ILE A 102 -2.73 -9.88 -5.31
C ILE A 102 -2.87 -11.31 -5.82
N ILE A 103 -1.91 -11.77 -6.62
CA ILE A 103 -1.77 -13.16 -7.05
C ILE A 103 -0.47 -13.69 -6.45
N LEU A 104 -0.57 -14.81 -5.75
CA LEU A 104 0.56 -15.59 -5.26
C LEU A 104 0.74 -16.77 -6.20
N ASP A 105 1.81 -16.76 -6.99
CA ASP A 105 2.08 -17.70 -8.06
C ASP A 105 3.25 -18.60 -7.67
N ASN A 106 2.99 -19.90 -7.58
CA ASN A 106 4.02 -20.91 -7.43
C ASN A 106 4.24 -21.59 -8.77
N GLY A 107 5.28 -21.17 -9.47
CA GLY A 107 5.62 -21.70 -10.80
C GLY A 107 6.04 -23.17 -10.81
N VAL A 108 6.31 -23.77 -9.64
CA VAL A 108 6.68 -25.20 -9.50
C VAL A 108 5.46 -26.04 -9.13
N HIS A 109 4.60 -25.54 -8.23
CA HIS A 109 3.41 -26.20 -7.72
C HIS A 109 2.17 -25.30 -7.90
N PRO A 110 1.57 -25.26 -9.10
CA PRO A 110 0.45 -24.37 -9.40
C PRO A 110 -0.75 -24.55 -8.45
N GLU A 111 -0.96 -25.76 -7.91
CA GLU A 111 -1.97 -26.09 -6.91
C GLU A 111 -1.80 -25.35 -5.57
N CYS A 112 -0.59 -24.84 -5.30
CA CYS A 112 -0.28 -24.01 -4.14
C CYS A 112 -0.35 -22.51 -4.44
N SER A 113 -0.74 -22.13 -5.66
CA SER A 113 -0.98 -20.73 -6.00
C SER A 113 -2.27 -20.24 -5.36
N GLY A 114 -2.38 -18.93 -5.17
CA GLY A 114 -3.53 -18.30 -4.55
C GLY A 114 -3.78 -16.91 -5.09
N LYS A 115 -4.94 -16.36 -4.79
CA LYS A 115 -5.26 -14.97 -5.08
C LYS A 115 -5.91 -14.33 -3.87
N ALA A 116 -5.76 -13.02 -3.75
CA ALA A 116 -6.39 -12.24 -2.71
C ALA A 116 -6.93 -10.92 -3.29
N VAL A 117 -8.14 -10.55 -2.89
CA VAL A 117 -8.80 -9.32 -3.33
C VAL A 117 -8.80 -8.35 -2.18
N ARG A 118 -8.40 -7.10 -2.44
CA ARG A 118 -8.37 -6.04 -1.45
C ARG A 118 -9.74 -5.91 -0.79
N ASN A 119 -9.77 -6.13 0.51
CA ASN A 119 -10.96 -5.90 1.30
C ASN A 119 -11.05 -4.38 1.48
N SER A 120 -12.01 -3.75 0.82
CA SER A 120 -12.12 -2.30 0.81
C SER A 120 -12.39 -1.78 2.22
N VAL A 121 -11.36 -1.21 2.84
CA VAL A 121 -11.50 -0.12 3.80
C VAL A 121 -10.50 0.93 3.37
N SER A 122 -10.92 1.79 2.43
CA SER A 122 -10.16 2.96 2.02
C SER A 122 -10.04 3.90 3.21
N GLY A 123 -9.04 3.67 4.05
CA GLY A 123 -8.43 4.68 4.90
C GLY A 123 -7.50 5.60 4.13
N MET A 124 -7.70 5.79 2.82
CA MET A 124 -7.27 7.01 2.14
C MET A 124 -8.20 8.13 2.62
N THR A 125 -8.06 8.53 3.87
CA THR A 125 -8.24 9.93 4.19
C THR A 125 -7.14 10.65 3.41
N THR A 126 -7.46 11.08 2.21
CA THR A 126 -6.87 12.32 1.70
C THR A 126 -7.22 13.38 2.75
N SER A 127 -6.37 13.52 3.76
CA SER A 127 -6.28 14.73 4.57
C SER A 127 -5.71 15.81 3.64
N THR A 128 -6.49 16.17 2.64
CA THR A 128 -6.29 17.40 1.89
C THR A 128 -6.60 18.47 2.91
N ASN A 129 -5.54 19.04 3.47
CA ASN A 129 -5.55 20.01 4.54
C ASN A 129 -6.18 21.32 4.00
N TYR A 130 -7.50 21.31 3.79
CA TYR A 130 -8.30 22.41 3.25
C TYR A 130 -8.17 23.66 4.13
N TYR A 131 -7.87 23.48 5.42
CA TYR A 131 -7.60 24.54 6.37
C TYR A 131 -6.39 25.41 5.98
N TYR A 132 -5.33 24.82 5.42
CA TYR A 132 -4.14 25.58 5.02
C TYR A 132 -4.40 26.45 3.79
N LEU A 133 -5.15 25.93 2.81
CA LEU A 133 -5.55 26.70 1.62
C LEU A 133 -6.50 27.85 1.99
N TYR A 134 -7.42 27.64 2.94
CA TYR A 134 -8.32 28.69 3.42
C TYR A 134 -7.56 29.81 4.14
N CYS A 135 -6.57 29.48 4.98
CA CYS A 135 -5.73 30.47 5.66
C CYS A 135 -4.86 31.30 4.70
N ILE A 136 -4.29 30.68 3.67
CA ILE A 136 -3.48 31.40 2.66
C ILE A 136 -4.36 32.34 1.82
N MET A 137 -5.58 31.92 1.48
CA MET A 137 -6.54 32.77 0.75
C MET A 137 -6.99 33.97 1.59
N ILE A 138 -7.35 33.77 2.86
CA ILE A 138 -7.79 34.86 3.74
C ILE A 138 -6.67 35.87 3.98
N THR A 139 -5.45 35.42 4.22
CA THR A 139 -4.31 36.32 4.46
C THR A 139 -3.95 37.13 3.21
N SER A 140 -4.07 36.53 2.02
CA SER A 140 -3.85 37.22 0.74
C SER A 140 -4.90 38.30 0.47
N ILE A 141 -6.17 38.02 0.78
CA ILE A 141 -7.27 39.01 0.66
C ILE A 141 -7.12 40.15 1.67
N ALA A 142 -6.75 39.84 2.92
CA ALA A 142 -6.50 40.86 3.94
C ALA A 142 -5.33 41.78 3.58
N LEU A 143 -4.28 41.26 2.93
CA LEU A 143 -3.16 42.04 2.41
C LEU A 143 -3.58 42.92 1.22
N LEU A 144 -4.43 42.41 0.33
CA LEU A 144 -4.97 43.17 -0.80
C LEU A 144 -5.86 44.34 -0.34
N ILE A 145 -6.73 44.14 0.65
CA ILE A 145 -7.61 45.19 1.19
C ILE A 145 -6.82 46.28 1.92
N ARG A 146 -5.67 45.96 2.53
CA ARG A 146 -4.83 46.94 3.22
C ARG A 146 -4.02 47.84 2.28
N GLN A 147 -3.89 47.46 1.01
CA GLN A 147 -3.11 48.20 0.00
C GLN A 147 -3.96 49.09 -0.92
N SER A 148 -5.29 49.01 -0.83
CA SER A 148 -6.25 49.89 -1.51
C SER A 148 -6.73 51.01 -0.59
#